data_AF-A0A8R2JR72-F1
#
_entry.id   AF-A0A8R2JR72-F1
#
_cell.length_a   1.000
_cell.length_b   1.000
_cell.length_c   1.000
_cell.angle_alpha   90.00
_cell.angle_beta   90.00
_cell.angle_gamma   90.00
#
_symmetry.space_group_name_H-M   'P 1'
#
loop_
_entity.id
_entity.type
_entity.pdbx_description
1 polymer ?
#
loop_
_entity_poly.entity_id
_entity_poly.type
_entity_poly.pdbx_seq_one_letter_code
_entity_poly.pdbx_strand_id
1 'polypeptide(L)'
;MRDSWIRYNTNPTVITVQKDYRFWYLQFPSSTFCYVDPVDTEFAKDYVQRKWKVSSGEKFDYYMDFVKKVANITYENIDSIAPFVNNTELINVNIIDLVLKVLLNTYMLNLVLEPQYSALTIKISLFNQY
;
A
#
# COMPACT_ATOMS: atom_id res chain seq x y z
N MET A 1 18.75 24.37 49.70
CA MET A 1 18.65 22.95 50.14
C MET A 1 17.22 22.37 50.13
N ARG A 2 16.13 23.14 49.94
CA ARG A 2 14.75 22.60 49.90
C ARG A 2 14.32 21.99 48.55
N ASP A 3 14.82 22.49 47.42
CA ASP A 3 14.38 22.04 46.09
C ASP A 3 14.81 20.61 45.71
N SER A 4 16.00 20.17 46.14
CA SER A 4 16.49 18.82 45.87
C SER A 4 15.66 17.74 46.59
N TRP A 5 15.14 18.06 47.77
CA TRP A 5 14.27 17.17 48.56
C TRP A 5 12.90 16.98 47.89
N ILE A 6 12.33 18.07 47.36
CA ILE A 6 11.07 18.02 46.61
C ILE A 6 11.26 17.20 45.33
N ARG A 7 12.35 17.43 44.59
CA ARG A 7 12.65 16.68 43.36
C ARG A 7 12.85 15.18 43.60
N TYR A 8 13.37 14.78 44.76
CA TYR A 8 13.52 13.38 45.15
C TYR A 8 12.15 12.73 45.45
N ASN A 9 11.26 13.47 46.14
CA ASN A 9 9.91 12.99 46.47
C ASN A 9 8.93 12.95 45.29
N THR A 10 9.30 13.49 44.12
CA THR A 10 8.47 13.49 42.91
C THR A 10 8.80 12.35 41.93
N ASN A 11 9.54 11.32 42.35
CA ASN A 11 9.92 10.16 41.52
C ASN A 11 10.49 10.56 40.14
N PRO A 12 11.64 11.24 40.08
CA PRO A 12 12.20 11.69 38.82
C PRO A 12 12.73 10.49 38.02
N THR A 13 12.17 10.25 36.84
CA THR A 13 12.67 9.23 35.91
C THR A 13 13.86 9.78 35.13
N VAL A 14 14.96 9.03 35.10
CA VAL A 14 16.12 9.33 34.27
C VAL A 14 16.13 8.37 33.09
N ILE A 15 16.12 8.92 31.87
CA ILE A 15 16.24 8.15 30.63
C ILE A 15 17.70 8.22 30.18
N THR A 16 18.37 7.08 30.11
CA THR A 16 19.73 6.98 29.57
C THR A 16 19.70 6.25 28.24
N VAL A 17 20.28 6.86 27.20
CA VAL A 17 20.43 6.22 25.89
C VAL A 17 21.80 5.54 25.83
N GLN A 18 21.81 4.23 25.62
CA GLN A 18 23.02 3.47 25.33
C GLN A 18 22.96 2.96 23.89
N LYS A 19 24.09 3.05 23.18
CA LYS A 19 24.26 2.42 21.88
C LYS A 19 24.98 1.10 22.12
N ASP A 20 24.32 0.00 21.80
CA ASP A 20 24.96 -1.31 21.83
C ASP A 20 25.48 -1.68 20.45
N TYR A 21 26.80 -1.63 20.28
CA TYR A 21 27.52 -1.90 19.03
C TYR A 21 28.23 -3.26 19.04
N ARG A 22 28.13 -4.04 20.12
CA ARG A 22 28.87 -5.31 20.28
C ARG A 22 28.00 -6.56 20.11
N PHE A 23 26.68 -6.44 20.09
CA PHE A 23 25.79 -7.55 19.75
C PHE A 23 25.51 -7.59 18.24
N TRP A 24 25.96 -8.67 17.60
CA TRP A 24 25.90 -8.85 16.15
C TRP A 24 24.73 -9.77 15.73
N TYR A 25 23.95 -10.24 16.70
CA TYR A 25 22.75 -11.06 16.50
C TYR A 25 21.50 -10.19 16.39
N LEU A 26 21.42 -9.39 15.33
CA LEU A 26 20.24 -8.59 15.02
C LEU A 26 19.24 -9.46 14.25
N GLN A 27 17.97 -9.41 14.66
CA GLN A 27 16.90 -9.99 13.84
C GLN A 27 16.73 -9.13 12.59
N PHE A 28 16.61 -9.79 11.44
CA PHE A 28 16.34 -9.08 10.19
C PHE A 28 14.98 -8.37 10.29
N PRO A 29 14.91 -7.06 10.00
CA PRO A 29 13.66 -6.33 10.10
C PRO A 29 12.68 -6.77 9.01
N SER A 30 11.40 -6.57 9.26
CA SER A 30 10.41 -6.64 8.18
C SER A 30 10.58 -5.44 7.27
N SER A 31 10.66 -5.70 5.96
CA SER A 31 10.68 -4.67 4.93
C SER A 31 9.41 -4.80 4.09
N THR A 32 8.66 -3.70 3.98
CA THR A 32 7.46 -3.63 3.15
C THR A 32 7.74 -2.74 1.94
N PHE A 33 7.47 -3.26 0.75
CA PHE A 33 7.61 -2.53 -0.50
C PHE A 33 6.23 -2.24 -1.07
N CYS A 34 6.00 -1.00 -1.50
CA CYS A 34 4.77 -0.56 -2.15
C CYS A 34 5.09 -0.07 -3.56
N TYR A 35 4.20 -0.36 -4.50
CA TYR A 35 4.28 0.23 -5.84
C TYR A 35 3.95 1.73 -5.77
N VAL A 36 4.65 2.53 -6.57
CA VAL A 36 4.34 3.96 -6.74
C VAL A 36 3.00 4.11 -7.47
N ASP A 37 2.80 3.31 -8.52
CA ASP A 37 1.54 3.19 -9.24
C ASP A 37 0.89 1.84 -8.92
N PRO A 38 -0.25 1.80 -8.21
CA PRO A 38 -0.85 0.55 -7.78
C PRO A 38 -1.65 -0.16 -8.90
N VAL A 39 -1.87 0.51 -10.03
CA VAL A 39 -2.78 0.07 -11.11
C VAL A 39 -2.01 -0.66 -12.20
N ASP A 40 -2.37 -1.90 -12.48
CA ASP A 40 -1.90 -2.59 -13.67
C ASP A 40 -2.69 -2.12 -14.89
N THR A 41 -2.00 -1.47 -15.83
CA THR A 41 -2.64 -0.91 -17.03
C THR A 41 -3.21 -1.96 -17.98
N GLU A 42 -2.65 -3.17 -18.01
CA GLU A 42 -3.13 -4.26 -18.85
C GLU A 42 -4.40 -4.87 -18.27
N PHE A 43 -4.41 -5.16 -16.96
CA PHE A 43 -5.62 -5.65 -16.28
C PHE A 43 -6.73 -4.59 -16.24
N ALA A 44 -6.40 -3.31 -16.07
CA ALA A 44 -7.36 -2.21 -16.18
C ALA A 44 -8.02 -2.19 -17.56
N LYS A 45 -7.24 -2.32 -18.63
CA LYS A 45 -7.75 -2.34 -20.00
C LYS A 45 -8.66 -3.53 -20.25
N ASP A 46 -8.24 -4.72 -19.84
CA ASP A 46 -9.04 -5.94 -19.98
C ASP A 46 -10.36 -5.86 -19.19
N TYR A 47 -10.31 -5.33 -17.96
CA TYR A 47 -11.51 -5.10 -17.14
C TYR A 47 -12.49 -4.15 -17.82
N VAL A 48 -12.02 -3.01 -18.33
CA VAL A 48 -12.87 -2.02 -19.02
C VAL A 48 -13.52 -2.64 -20.26
N GLN A 49 -12.75 -3.37 -21.06
CA GLN A 49 -13.24 -4.03 -22.27
C GLN A 49 -14.30 -5.09 -21.95
N ARG A 50 -14.12 -5.89 -20.89
CA ARG A 50 -15.09 -6.92 -20.51
C ARG A 50 -16.36 -6.34 -19.91
N LYS A 51 -16.25 -5.31 -19.06
CA LYS A 51 -17.37 -4.75 -18.31
C LYS A 51 -18.26 -3.85 -19.17
N TRP A 52 -17.66 -2.94 -19.95
CA TRP A 52 -18.39 -1.94 -20.74
C TRP A 52 -18.35 -2.18 -22.25
N LYS A 53 -17.65 -3.22 -22.73
CA LYS A 53 -17.56 -3.58 -24.16
C LYS A 53 -17.02 -2.44 -25.04
N VAL A 54 -16.15 -1.60 -24.47
CA VAL A 54 -15.49 -0.49 -25.18
C VAL A 54 -14.00 -0.81 -25.33
N SER A 55 -13.47 -0.70 -26.55
CA SER A 55 -12.07 -1.01 -26.86
C SER A 55 -11.19 0.22 -27.13
N SER A 56 -11.77 1.34 -27.56
CA SER A 56 -11.08 2.61 -27.85
C SER A 56 -12.03 3.81 -27.92
N GLY A 57 -11.48 5.02 -27.93
CA GLY A 57 -12.20 6.30 -28.05
C GLY A 57 -12.45 7.00 -26.71
N GLU A 58 -13.12 8.16 -26.75
CA GLU A 58 -13.33 9.01 -25.56
C GLU A 58 -14.04 8.28 -24.40
N LYS A 59 -14.96 7.37 -24.72
CA LYS A 59 -15.63 6.53 -23.71
C LYS A 59 -14.67 5.57 -23.02
N PHE A 60 -13.73 4.99 -23.77
CA PHE A 60 -12.72 4.11 -23.19
C PHE A 60 -11.83 4.89 -22.22
N ASP A 61 -11.38 6.08 -22.63
CA ASP A 61 -10.55 6.95 -21.81
C ASP A 61 -11.27 7.39 -20.53
N TYR A 62 -12.58 7.67 -20.62
CA TYR A 62 -13.42 8.00 -19.47
C TYR A 62 -13.49 6.85 -18.44
N TYR A 63 -13.77 5.61 -18.87
CA TYR A 63 -13.82 4.46 -17.95
C TYR A 63 -12.43 4.09 -17.42
N MET A 64 -11.39 4.26 -18.23
CA MET A 64 -10.01 4.04 -17.79
C MET A 64 -9.60 5.05 -16.71
N ASP A 65 -9.96 6.33 -16.86
CA ASP A 65 -9.71 7.36 -15.84
C ASP A 65 -10.48 7.07 -14.54
N PHE A 66 -11.73 6.62 -14.66
CA PHE A 66 -12.51 6.14 -13.51
C PHE A 66 -11.79 5.01 -12.76
N VAL A 67 -11.38 3.95 -13.46
CA VAL A 67 -10.70 2.79 -12.87
C VAL A 67 -9.41 3.22 -12.17
N LYS A 68 -8.62 4.10 -12.78
CA LYS A 68 -7.37 4.61 -12.20
C LYS A 68 -7.61 5.43 -10.93
N LYS A 69 -8.60 6.32 -10.94
CA LYS A 69 -8.94 7.16 -9.78
C LYS A 69 -9.49 6.33 -8.63
N VAL A 70 -10.33 5.34 -8.93
CA VAL A 70 -10.85 4.40 -7.94
C VAL A 70 -9.74 3.57 -7.32
N ALA A 71 -8.80 3.08 -8.12
CA ALA A 71 -7.69 2.26 -7.62
C ALA A 71 -6.60 3.06 -6.89
N ASN A 72 -6.49 4.36 -7.14
CA ASN A 72 -5.56 5.27 -6.45
C ASN A 72 -6.26 6.21 -5.45
N ILE A 73 -7.39 5.78 -4.90
CA ILE A 73 -8.15 6.61 -3.96
C ILE A 73 -7.54 6.58 -2.56
N THR A 74 -7.42 7.76 -1.99
CA THR A 74 -7.00 8.04 -0.62
C THR A 74 -8.03 8.95 0.02
N TYR A 75 -7.95 9.10 1.33
CA TYR A 75 -8.82 10.03 2.05
C TYR A 75 -8.70 11.48 1.52
N GLU A 76 -7.51 11.88 1.07
CA GLU A 76 -7.23 13.24 0.60
C GLU A 76 -7.73 13.50 -0.83
N ASN A 77 -7.80 12.48 -1.68
CA ASN A 77 -8.14 12.64 -3.10
C ASN A 77 -9.52 12.05 -3.46
N ILE A 78 -10.36 11.76 -2.46
CA ILE A 78 -11.67 11.13 -2.63
C ILE A 78 -12.60 11.94 -3.55
N ASP A 79 -12.44 13.26 -3.54
CA ASP A 79 -13.19 14.21 -4.38
C ASP A 79 -12.97 13.98 -5.88
N SER A 80 -11.88 13.31 -6.27
CA SER A 80 -11.57 12.99 -7.67
C SER A 80 -12.61 12.06 -8.33
N ILE A 81 -13.42 11.36 -7.53
CA ILE A 81 -14.51 10.50 -8.00
C ILE A 81 -15.80 11.28 -8.31
N ALA A 82 -15.97 12.50 -7.79
CA ALA A 82 -17.19 13.29 -7.96
C ALA A 82 -17.71 13.38 -9.41
N PRO A 83 -16.86 13.53 -10.46
CA PRO A 83 -17.32 13.59 -11.85
C PRO A 83 -18.04 12.33 -12.35
N PHE A 84 -17.86 11.18 -11.68
CA PHE A 84 -18.39 9.89 -12.10
C PHE A 84 -19.71 9.50 -11.44
N VAL A 85 -20.11 10.21 -10.37
CA VAL A 85 -21.28 9.87 -9.53
C VAL A 85 -22.60 9.89 -10.31
N ASN A 86 -22.73 10.80 -11.29
CA ASN A 86 -23.97 10.96 -12.06
C ASN A 86 -24.16 9.90 -13.16
N ASN A 87 -23.16 9.06 -13.43
CA ASN A 87 -23.24 8.08 -14.51
C ASN A 87 -23.93 6.79 -14.04
N THR A 88 -25.11 6.51 -14.59
CA THR A 88 -25.92 5.34 -14.24
C THR A 88 -25.26 4.00 -14.56
N GLU A 89 -24.35 3.97 -15.54
CA GLU A 89 -23.61 2.77 -15.93
C GLU A 89 -22.52 2.35 -14.92
N LEU A 90 -22.15 3.26 -14.01
CA LEU A 90 -21.15 3.03 -12.98
C LEU A 90 -21.76 2.63 -11.61
N ILE A 91 -23.07 2.82 -11.43
CA ILE A 91 -23.76 2.57 -10.15
C ILE A 91 -23.73 1.09 -9.76
N ASN A 92 -23.75 0.18 -10.75
CA ASN A 92 -23.78 -1.27 -10.50
C ASN A 92 -22.38 -1.93 -10.54
N VAL A 93 -21.34 -1.17 -10.18
CA VAL A 93 -19.96 -1.65 -10.13
C VAL A 93 -19.60 -1.90 -8.66
N ASN A 94 -19.21 -3.14 -8.35
CA ASN A 94 -18.61 -3.44 -7.06
C ASN A 94 -17.17 -2.88 -7.05
N ILE A 95 -16.97 -1.79 -6.31
CA ILE A 95 -15.69 -1.06 -6.25
C ILE A 95 -14.58 -1.95 -5.69
N ILE A 96 -14.87 -2.77 -4.68
CA ILE A 96 -13.88 -3.65 -4.05
C ILE A 96 -13.41 -4.71 -5.05
N ASP A 97 -14.34 -5.34 -5.76
CA ASP A 97 -14.02 -6.33 -6.81
C ASP A 97 -13.24 -5.71 -7.98
N LEU A 98 -13.57 -4.47 -8.37
CA LEU A 98 -12.82 -3.73 -9.39
C LEU A 98 -11.37 -3.52 -8.93
N VAL A 99 -11.18 -3.01 -7.71
CA VAL A 99 -9.84 -2.73 -7.16
C VAL A 99 -9.03 -4.02 -7.08
N LEU A 100 -9.59 -5.11 -6.57
CA LEU A 100 -8.90 -6.40 -6.49
C LEU A 100 -8.48 -6.98 -7.85
N LYS A 101 -9.23 -6.69 -8.93
CA LYS A 101 -8.92 -7.18 -10.28
C LYS A 101 -7.88 -6.36 -11.01
N VAL A 102 -7.75 -5.08 -10.66
CA VAL A 102 -6.92 -4.11 -11.39
C VAL A 102 -5.64 -3.76 -10.66
N LEU A 103 -5.61 -3.93 -9.33
CA LEU A 103 -4.38 -3.78 -8.57
C LEU A 103 -3.30 -4.72 -9.10
N LEU A 104 -2.07 -4.22 -9.17
CA LEU A 104 -0.90 -5.04 -9.44
C LEU A 104 -0.90 -6.18 -8.42
N ASN A 105 -1.06 -7.40 -8.94
CA ASN A 105 -1.00 -8.59 -8.11
C ASN A 105 0.41 -8.64 -7.52
N THR A 106 0.50 -8.71 -6.19
CA THR A 106 1.74 -8.90 -5.45
C THR A 106 2.27 -10.32 -5.67
N TYR A 107 2.50 -10.72 -6.91
CA TYR A 107 3.60 -11.61 -7.20
C TYR A 107 4.84 -10.77 -7.00
N MET A 108 5.31 -10.71 -5.75
CA MET A 108 6.72 -10.41 -5.51
C MET A 108 7.48 -11.44 -6.33
N LEU A 109 7.87 -11.05 -7.55
CA LEU A 109 8.93 -11.71 -8.30
C LEU A 109 10.05 -11.88 -7.29
N ASN A 110 10.53 -13.12 -7.16
CA ASN A 110 11.69 -13.48 -6.36
C ASN A 110 12.92 -12.76 -6.93
N LEU A 111 12.99 -11.45 -6.77
CA LEU A 111 14.15 -10.65 -7.08
C LEU A 111 15.02 -10.72 -5.84
N VAL A 112 15.78 -11.81 -5.84
CA VAL A 112 16.99 -12.04 -5.07
C VAL A 112 17.72 -10.70 -4.94
N LEU A 113 17.61 -10.09 -3.77
CA LEU A 113 18.45 -8.99 -3.33
C LEU A 113 19.87 -9.55 -3.26
N GLU A 114 20.70 -9.19 -4.23
CA GLU A 114 22.15 -9.45 -4.33
C GLU A 114 22.63 -10.93 -4.23
N PRO A 115 23.63 -11.33 -5.04
CA PRO A 115 24.18 -12.69 -5.01
C PRO A 115 24.77 -13.09 -3.63
N GLN A 116 25.06 -12.14 -2.74
CA GLN A 116 25.54 -12.39 -1.38
C GLN A 116 24.48 -12.91 -0.39
N TYR A 117 23.18 -12.80 -0.69
CA TYR A 117 22.11 -13.22 0.23
C TYR A 117 21.35 -14.48 -0.22
N SER A 118 21.92 -15.23 -1.17
CA SER A 118 21.35 -16.47 -1.74
C SER A 118 20.99 -17.56 -0.73
N ALA A 119 21.54 -17.52 0.49
CA ALA A 119 21.26 -18.48 1.56
C ALA A 119 20.11 -18.08 2.50
N LEU A 120 19.54 -16.88 2.37
CA LEU A 120 18.43 -16.43 3.21
C LEU A 120 17.10 -16.97 2.67
N THR A 121 16.56 -17.99 3.33
CA THR A 121 15.19 -18.44 3.07
C THR A 121 14.21 -17.42 3.63
N ILE A 122 13.72 -16.51 2.78
CA ILE A 122 12.70 -15.54 3.15
C ILE A 122 11.35 -16.27 3.21
N LYS A 123 10.80 -16.47 4.41
CA LYS A 123 9.41 -16.90 4.59
C LYS A 123 8.49 -15.70 4.37
N ILE A 124 7.94 -15.58 3.17
CA ILE A 124 6.90 -14.60 2.84
C ILE A 124 5.58 -15.12 3.44
N SER A 125 5.09 -14.42 4.47
CA SER A 125 3.78 -14.69 5.04
C SER A 125 2.79 -13.74 4.38
N LEU A 126 1.87 -14.28 3.56
CA LEU A 126 0.78 -13.51 2.97
C LEU A 126 -0.14 -13.06 4.11
N PHE A 127 -0.16 -11.76 4.42
CA PHE A 127 -1.19 -11.17 5.27
C PHE A 127 -2.47 -11.02 4.44
N ASN A 128 -3.27 -12.08 4.40
CA ASN A 128 -4.69 -11.96 4.04
C ASN A 128 -5.39 -11.37 5.26
N GLN A 129 -5.62 -10.07 5.25
CA GLN A 129 -6.42 -9.40 6.27
C GLN A 129 -7.88 -9.57 5.85
N TYR A 130 -8.58 -10.45 6.58
CA TYR A 130 -10.02 -10.69 6.47
C TYR A 130 -10.83 -9.45 6.83
#